data_AF-A0A936SZZ1-F1
#
_entry.id   AF-A0A936SZZ1-F1
#
_cell.length_a   1.000
_cell.length_b   1.000
_cell.length_c   1.000
_cell.angle_alpha   90.00
_cell.angle_beta   90.00
_cell.angle_gamma   90.00
#
_symmetry.space_group_name_H-M   'P 1'
#
loop_
_entity.id
_entity.type
_entity.pdbx_description
1 polymer ?
#
loop_
_entity_poly.entity_id
_entity_poly.type
_entity_poly.pdbx_seq_one_letter_code
_entity_poly.pdbx_strand_id
1 'polypeptide(L)'
;MVTRATDAVREIERLGAAYPECHTTAQDVTITLRVLREGPEVQSHLRIERALWPLKLIGTGLRCFIVPIQPQWAEQLFDDMPQGNLFKNSLLTLRPENAYYRKAKPHVLSAPARVLWYVSTDAPGAMALRANSYIDEVIVDVPKEVFRRFRRLGIYSWNEVFKTADYELSNEIMAFQFSKTELSRNPVAWDRLQETLLKHVGKKNQIISPVEIPEECFLELYRLGMYGA
;
A
#
# COMPACT_ATOMS: atom_id res chain seq x y z
N MET A 1 -13.58 5.03 -3.12
CA MET A 1 -14.73 5.42 -2.28
C MET A 1 -14.27 5.24 -0.84
N VAL A 2 -14.53 6.19 0.05
CA VAL A 2 -14.07 6.12 1.45
C VAL A 2 -15.29 6.23 2.34
N THR A 3 -15.55 5.20 3.14
CA THR A 3 -16.82 5.07 3.87
C THR A 3 -16.53 4.48 5.24
N ARG A 4 -17.25 4.91 6.29
CA ARG A 4 -17.19 4.22 7.59
C ARG A 4 -17.81 2.84 7.44
N ALA A 5 -17.30 1.84 8.17
CA ALA A 5 -17.86 0.49 8.10
C ALA A 5 -19.37 0.46 8.39
N THR A 6 -19.86 1.31 9.30
CA THR A 6 -21.30 1.45 9.61
C THR A 6 -22.15 1.95 8.45
N ASP A 7 -21.58 2.85 7.64
CA ASP A 7 -22.29 3.47 6.52
C ASP A 7 -22.27 2.54 5.30
N ALA A 8 -21.22 1.73 5.16
CA ALA A 8 -21.12 0.70 4.13
C ALA A 8 -22.17 -0.39 4.30
N VAL A 9 -22.43 -0.87 5.53
CA VAL A 9 -23.48 -1.87 5.81
C VAL A 9 -24.84 -1.39 5.34
N ARG A 10 -25.23 -0.16 5.72
CA ARG A 10 -26.54 0.40 5.34
C ARG A 10 -26.69 0.55 3.84
N GLU A 11 -25.63 0.96 3.15
CA GLU A 11 -25.67 1.13 1.70
C GLU A 11 -25.74 -0.22 0.97
N ILE A 12 -25.03 -1.24 1.46
CA ILE A 12 -25.10 -2.60 0.90
C ILE A 12 -26.48 -3.21 1.13
N GLU A 13 -27.09 -3.02 2.30
CA GLU A 13 -28.47 -3.43 2.58
C GLU A 13 -29.46 -2.73 1.64
N ARG A 14 -29.29 -1.42 1.41
CA ARG A 14 -30.11 -0.63 0.48
C ARG A 14 -30.00 -1.15 -0.95
N LEU A 15 -28.78 -1.41 -1.42
CA LEU A 15 -28.51 -1.95 -2.75
C LEU A 15 -29.09 -3.35 -2.91
N GLY A 16 -28.91 -4.23 -1.92
CA GLY A 16 -29.52 -5.56 -1.92
C GLY A 16 -31.04 -5.52 -1.97
N ALA A 17 -31.68 -4.56 -1.29
CA ALA A 17 -33.13 -4.37 -1.35
C ALA A 17 -33.61 -3.79 -2.70
N ALA A 18 -32.80 -2.96 -3.35
CA ALA A 18 -33.14 -2.34 -4.63
C ALA A 18 -32.92 -3.26 -5.84
N TYR A 19 -32.02 -4.23 -5.74
CA TYR A 19 -31.62 -5.12 -6.83
C TYR A 19 -31.74 -6.60 -6.38
N PRO A 20 -32.88 -7.26 -6.65
CA PRO A 20 -33.14 -8.64 -6.22
C PRO A 20 -32.07 -9.65 -6.65
N GLU A 21 -31.46 -9.43 -7.82
CA GLU A 21 -30.38 -10.24 -8.40
C GLU A 21 -29.09 -10.25 -7.57
N CYS A 22 -28.85 -9.23 -6.74
CA CYS A 22 -27.71 -9.18 -5.84
C CYS A 22 -28.11 -9.27 -4.36
N HIS A 23 -29.39 -9.52 -4.07
CA HIS A 23 -29.93 -9.56 -2.71
C HIS A 23 -29.20 -10.55 -1.81
N THR A 24 -28.97 -11.77 -2.29
CA THR A 24 -28.24 -12.81 -1.54
C THR A 24 -26.79 -12.40 -1.27
N THR A 25 -26.09 -11.87 -2.29
CA THR A 25 -24.71 -11.37 -2.14
C THR A 25 -24.65 -10.18 -1.17
N ALA A 26 -25.61 -9.27 -1.26
CA ALA A 26 -25.71 -8.13 -0.36
C ALA A 26 -26.03 -8.57 1.08
N GLN A 27 -26.88 -9.57 1.27
CA GLN A 27 -27.15 -10.19 2.56
C GLN A 27 -25.90 -10.89 3.11
N ASP A 28 -25.16 -11.64 2.30
CA ASP A 28 -23.93 -12.33 2.73
C ASP A 28 -22.84 -11.34 3.13
N VAL A 29 -22.66 -10.26 2.35
CA VAL A 29 -21.75 -9.17 2.69
C VAL A 29 -22.22 -8.46 3.95
N THR A 30 -23.52 -8.22 4.11
CA THR A 30 -24.10 -7.60 5.30
C THR A 30 -23.91 -8.46 6.55
N ILE A 31 -24.18 -9.77 6.46
CA ILE A 31 -23.99 -10.73 7.55
C ILE A 31 -22.51 -10.79 7.93
N THR A 32 -21.61 -10.86 6.93
CA THR A 32 -20.17 -10.84 7.15
C THR A 32 -19.73 -9.54 7.84
N LEU A 33 -20.19 -8.39 7.38
CA LEU A 33 -19.91 -7.09 7.99
C LEU A 33 -20.45 -6.98 9.42
N ARG A 34 -21.65 -7.54 9.70
CA ARG A 34 -22.29 -7.53 11.01
C ARG A 34 -21.60 -8.47 12.00
N VAL A 35 -21.24 -9.69 11.59
CA VAL A 35 -20.49 -10.67 12.41
C VAL A 35 -19.09 -10.12 12.74
N LEU A 36 -18.46 -9.42 11.82
CA LEU A 36 -17.14 -8.80 12.03
C LEU A 36 -17.20 -7.48 12.82
N ARG A 37 -18.39 -6.88 12.99
CA ARG A 37 -18.64 -5.68 13.82
C ARG A 37 -18.57 -5.98 15.33
N GLU A 38 -18.70 -7.25 15.72
CA GLU A 38 -18.67 -7.68 17.13
C GLU A 38 -17.26 -7.81 17.72
N GLY A 39 -16.19 -7.49 16.96
CA GLY A 39 -14.81 -7.50 17.46
C GLY A 39 -14.03 -6.23 17.05
N PRO A 40 -13.34 -5.55 17.99
CA PRO A 40 -12.50 -4.37 17.72
C PRO A 40 -11.14 -4.72 17.07
N GLU A 41 -11.03 -5.84 16.35
CA GLU A 41 -9.74 -6.38 15.93
C GLU A 41 -9.40 -5.93 14.50
N VAL A 42 -8.26 -5.25 14.34
CA VAL A 42 -7.71 -4.72 13.07
C VAL A 42 -7.78 -5.73 11.92
N GLN A 43 -7.63 -7.03 12.23
CA GLN A 43 -7.70 -8.12 11.25
C GLN A 43 -9.08 -8.28 10.60
N SER A 44 -10.16 -8.11 11.35
CA SER A 44 -11.53 -8.17 10.83
C SER A 44 -11.80 -7.04 9.83
N HIS A 45 -11.41 -5.81 10.19
CA HIS A 45 -11.54 -4.66 9.30
C HIS A 45 -10.72 -4.82 8.02
N LEU A 46 -9.48 -5.30 8.12
CA LEU A 46 -8.63 -5.54 6.97
C LEU A 46 -9.20 -6.61 6.03
N ARG A 47 -9.76 -7.70 6.57
CA ARG A 47 -10.41 -8.76 5.76
C ARG A 47 -11.57 -8.20 4.95
N ILE A 48 -12.42 -7.37 5.55
CA ILE A 48 -13.52 -6.69 4.86
C ILE A 48 -12.98 -5.77 3.77
N GLU A 49 -12.03 -4.91 4.14
CA GLU A 49 -11.48 -3.92 3.22
C GLU A 49 -10.87 -4.60 1.98
N ARG A 50 -10.14 -5.70 2.16
CA ARG A 50 -9.57 -6.49 1.06
C ARG A 50 -10.62 -7.19 0.22
N ALA A 51 -11.70 -7.68 0.82
CA ALA A 51 -12.82 -8.30 0.10
C ALA A 51 -13.57 -7.28 -0.77
N LEU A 52 -13.65 -6.03 -0.30
CA LEU A 52 -14.29 -4.92 -1.01
C LEU A 52 -13.29 -4.04 -1.78
N TRP A 53 -12.08 -4.53 -2.03
CA TRP A 53 -11.04 -3.78 -2.74
C TRP A 53 -11.58 -3.24 -4.07
N PRO A 54 -11.39 -1.95 -4.41
CA PRO A 54 -10.46 -0.99 -3.80
C PRO A 54 -11.00 -0.11 -2.66
N LEU A 55 -12.17 -0.40 -2.07
CA LEU A 55 -12.75 0.39 -0.97
C LEU A 55 -11.75 0.57 0.19
N LYS A 56 -11.70 1.77 0.80
CA LYS A 56 -10.98 2.02 2.06
C LYS A 56 -11.96 2.30 3.20
N LEU A 57 -11.84 1.55 4.28
CA LEU A 57 -12.60 1.75 5.52
C LEU A 57 -11.91 2.81 6.39
N ILE A 58 -12.71 3.56 7.14
CA ILE A 58 -12.24 4.54 8.13
C ILE A 58 -12.33 3.91 9.53
N GLY A 59 -11.40 4.26 10.42
CA GLY A 59 -11.41 3.83 11.82
C GLY A 59 -10.98 2.38 12.00
N THR A 60 -10.13 1.88 11.10
CA THR A 60 -9.75 0.46 11.11
C THR A 60 -8.70 0.12 12.16
N GLY A 61 -7.96 1.13 12.64
CA GLY A 61 -6.77 0.95 13.47
C GLY A 61 -5.54 0.49 12.68
N LEU A 62 -5.63 0.38 11.35
CA LEU A 62 -4.47 0.05 10.51
C LEU A 62 -3.47 1.21 10.54
N ARG A 63 -2.20 0.87 10.80
CA ARG A 63 -1.10 1.81 10.65
C ARG A 63 -0.93 2.17 9.19
N CYS A 64 -0.56 3.42 8.92
CA CYS A 64 -0.45 3.96 7.57
C CYS A 64 0.96 4.54 7.37
N PHE A 65 1.57 4.24 6.22
CA PHE A 65 2.93 4.64 5.92
C PHE A 65 3.05 5.29 4.55
N ILE A 66 4.00 6.21 4.40
CA ILE A 66 4.55 6.62 3.11
C ILE A 66 5.91 5.94 2.97
N VAL A 67 6.12 5.21 1.89
CA VAL A 67 7.40 4.54 1.60
C VAL A 67 8.00 5.10 0.32
N PRO A 68 9.24 5.64 0.37
CA PRO A 68 9.96 6.01 -0.84
C PRO A 68 10.39 4.78 -1.63
N ILE A 69 10.27 4.86 -2.95
CA ILE A 69 10.70 3.84 -3.89
C ILE A 69 11.40 4.51 -5.08
N GLN A 70 12.51 3.92 -5.54
CA GLN A 70 13.22 4.44 -6.70
C GLN A 70 12.43 4.15 -7.99
N PRO A 71 12.51 5.03 -9.02
CA PRO A 71 11.74 4.86 -10.26
C PRO A 71 11.91 3.50 -10.92
N GLN A 72 13.14 2.96 -10.95
CA GLN A 72 13.44 1.64 -11.55
C GLN A 72 12.66 0.49 -10.89
N TRP A 73 12.40 0.60 -9.57
CA TRP A 73 11.64 -0.39 -8.81
C TRP A 73 10.15 -0.15 -8.94
N ALA A 74 9.73 1.12 -8.91
CA ALA A 74 8.34 1.49 -9.14
C ALA A 74 7.87 1.02 -10.53
N GLU A 75 8.69 1.20 -11.57
CA GLU A 75 8.38 0.73 -12.92
C GLU A 75 8.18 -0.78 -12.99
N GLN A 76 9.05 -1.56 -12.32
CA GLN A 76 8.96 -3.02 -12.35
C GLN A 76 7.83 -3.58 -11.49
N LEU A 77 7.48 -2.91 -10.38
CA LEU A 77 6.44 -3.36 -9.45
C LEU A 77 5.05 -2.86 -9.83
N PHE A 78 4.94 -1.71 -10.49
CA PHE A 78 3.67 -1.00 -10.72
C PHE A 78 3.36 -0.75 -12.20
N ASP A 79 4.36 -0.81 -13.09
CA ASP A 79 4.24 -0.45 -14.52
C ASP A 79 3.76 1.00 -14.79
N ASP A 80 4.10 1.93 -13.89
CA ASP A 80 3.56 3.30 -13.84
C ASP A 80 4.54 4.38 -14.37
N MET A 81 5.36 4.07 -15.39
CA MET A 81 6.26 5.06 -16.00
C MET A 81 5.93 5.33 -17.48
N PRO A 82 5.77 6.61 -17.89
CA PRO A 82 5.33 7.00 -19.24
C PRO A 82 6.34 6.72 -20.37
N GLN A 83 7.56 6.28 -20.06
CA GLN A 83 8.63 6.01 -21.04
C GLN A 83 8.87 4.51 -21.26
N GLY A 84 7.83 3.69 -21.08
CA GLY A 84 7.94 2.23 -21.08
C GLY A 84 8.57 1.65 -22.35
N ASN A 85 9.69 0.95 -22.16
CA ASN A 85 10.24 0.03 -23.17
C ASN A 85 9.15 -0.97 -23.60
N LEU A 86 8.89 -1.04 -24.90
CA LEU A 86 7.87 -1.89 -25.56
C LEU A 86 8.09 -3.42 -25.39
N PHE A 87 9.10 -3.85 -24.64
CA PHE A 87 9.47 -5.25 -24.41
C PHE A 87 9.50 -5.62 -22.93
N LYS A 88 8.47 -5.24 -22.16
CA LYS A 88 8.36 -5.60 -20.74
C LYS A 88 7.89 -7.04 -20.56
N ASN A 89 8.55 -7.77 -19.65
CA ASN A 89 8.11 -9.07 -19.15
C ASN A 89 6.76 -8.93 -18.43
N SER A 90 5.67 -9.13 -19.18
CA SER A 90 4.26 -8.97 -18.79
C SER A 90 3.77 -9.86 -17.62
N LEU A 91 4.62 -10.74 -17.09
CA LEU A 91 4.24 -11.74 -16.09
C LEU A 91 4.37 -11.25 -14.63
N LEU A 92 5.10 -10.16 -14.37
CA LEU A 92 5.33 -9.64 -13.01
C LEU A 92 4.31 -8.57 -12.60
N THR A 93 3.84 -7.76 -13.54
CA THR A 93 2.79 -6.74 -13.34
C THR A 93 1.45 -7.34 -12.91
N LEU A 94 1.24 -8.64 -13.16
CA LEU A 94 0.01 -9.38 -12.83
C LEU A 94 0.08 -10.11 -11.48
N ARG A 95 1.18 -10.01 -10.72
CA ARG A 95 1.27 -10.69 -9.42
C ARG A 95 0.52 -9.89 -8.34
N PRO A 96 -0.45 -10.50 -7.65
CA PRO A 96 -1.24 -9.81 -6.62
C PRO A 96 -0.42 -9.47 -5.37
N GLU A 97 0.76 -10.07 -5.22
CA GLU A 97 1.65 -9.97 -4.08
C GLU A 97 3.08 -9.82 -4.56
N ASN A 98 3.82 -8.89 -3.96
CA ASN A 98 5.22 -8.61 -4.24
C ASN A 98 6.00 -8.38 -2.95
N ALA A 99 7.34 -8.40 -3.03
CA ALA A 99 8.22 -8.06 -1.90
C ALA A 99 9.13 -6.88 -2.23
N TYR A 100 9.28 -5.96 -1.28
CA TYR A 100 10.18 -4.82 -1.37
C TYR A 100 11.28 -4.92 -0.31
N TYR A 101 12.53 -4.71 -0.72
CA TYR A 101 13.72 -4.81 0.14
C TYR A 101 14.31 -3.43 0.38
N ARG A 102 14.73 -3.18 1.62
CA ARG A 102 15.37 -1.92 2.05
C ARG A 102 16.35 -2.15 3.19
N LYS A 103 17.15 -1.12 3.50
CA LYS A 103 17.95 -1.10 4.73
C LYS A 103 17.02 -1.24 5.94
N ALA A 104 17.47 -1.96 6.97
CA ALA A 104 16.65 -2.24 8.15
C ALA A 104 16.18 -0.97 8.89
N LYS A 105 17.07 0.03 9.00
CA LYS A 105 16.80 1.27 9.74
C LYS A 105 16.20 2.36 8.85
N PRO A 106 15.17 3.11 9.34
CA PRO A 106 14.48 2.92 10.63
C PRO A 106 13.49 1.74 10.63
N HIS A 107 13.26 1.13 11.80
CA HIS A 107 12.35 -0.01 12.00
C HIS A 107 10.91 0.45 12.29
N VAL A 108 10.35 1.31 11.44
CA VAL A 108 9.02 1.92 11.67
C VAL A 108 7.88 1.11 11.05
N LEU A 109 8.16 0.34 10.00
CA LEU A 109 7.14 -0.44 9.28
C LEU A 109 6.64 -1.59 10.14
N SER A 110 5.35 -1.89 10.01
CA SER A 110 4.70 -3.03 10.64
C SER A 110 3.64 -3.62 9.72
N ALA A 111 3.25 -4.86 9.98
CA ALA A 111 2.12 -5.52 9.34
C ALA A 111 1.05 -5.90 10.40
N PRO A 112 -0.24 -5.89 10.04
CA PRO A 112 -0.78 -5.37 8.78
C PRO A 112 -0.80 -3.83 8.75
N ALA A 113 -0.66 -3.24 7.56
CA ALA A 113 -0.70 -1.78 7.39
C ALA A 113 -1.11 -1.37 5.96
N ARG A 114 -1.35 -0.06 5.77
CA ARG A 114 -1.49 0.55 4.45
C ARG A 114 -0.23 1.31 4.08
N VAL A 115 0.13 1.31 2.80
CA VAL A 115 1.29 2.05 2.29
C VAL A 115 0.90 2.90 1.09
N LEU A 116 1.39 4.14 1.07
CA LEU A 116 1.46 5.01 -0.10
C LEU A 116 2.90 4.99 -0.63
N TRP A 117 3.04 4.77 -1.93
CA TRP A 117 4.33 4.72 -2.60
C TRP A 117 4.71 6.08 -3.18
N TYR A 118 5.80 6.64 -2.67
CA TYR A 118 6.39 7.89 -3.14
C TYR A 118 7.57 7.58 -4.08
N VAL A 119 7.48 7.97 -5.35
CA VAL A 119 8.57 7.74 -6.30
C VAL A 119 9.63 8.82 -6.14
N SER A 120 10.79 8.45 -5.58
CA SER A 120 11.87 9.36 -5.21
C SER A 120 12.94 9.47 -6.31
N THR A 121 13.05 10.63 -6.99
CA THR A 121 14.23 11.26 -7.68
C THR A 121 13.78 12.23 -8.80
N ASP A 122 14.72 12.78 -9.57
CA ASP A 122 14.60 13.88 -10.56
C ASP A 122 14.17 13.43 -11.98
N ALA A 123 13.56 12.26 -12.13
CA ALA A 123 13.07 11.80 -13.44
C ALA A 123 11.72 12.46 -13.80
N PRO A 124 11.40 12.67 -15.10
CA PRO A 124 10.08 13.16 -15.50
C PRO A 124 8.95 12.27 -14.98
N GLY A 125 8.06 12.82 -14.15
CA GLY A 125 6.98 12.08 -13.48
C GLY A 125 7.32 11.51 -12.09
N ALA A 126 8.55 11.66 -11.62
CA ALA A 126 8.92 11.36 -10.24
C ALA A 126 8.52 12.51 -9.28
N MET A 127 8.84 12.38 -7.99
CA MET A 127 8.43 13.30 -6.91
C MET A 127 6.91 13.36 -6.67
N ALA A 128 6.24 12.20 -6.77
CA ALA A 128 4.82 12.10 -6.52
C ALA A 128 4.43 10.79 -5.83
N LEU A 129 3.28 10.80 -5.14
CA LEU A 129 2.62 9.57 -4.74
C LEU A 129 1.91 8.94 -5.94
N ARG A 130 2.25 7.68 -6.20
CA ARG A 130 1.96 7.01 -7.48
C ARG A 130 1.14 5.74 -7.33
N ALA A 131 1.20 5.11 -6.16
CA ALA A 131 0.41 3.92 -5.88
C ALA A 131 0.10 3.78 -4.39
N ASN A 132 -0.83 2.89 -4.07
CA ASN A 132 -1.09 2.43 -2.71
C ASN A 132 -1.20 0.90 -2.66
N SER A 133 -0.81 0.29 -1.54
CA SER A 133 -0.88 -1.15 -1.31
C SER A 133 -1.18 -1.46 0.16
N TYR A 134 -1.39 -2.73 0.48
CA TYR A 134 -1.32 -3.23 1.86
C TYR A 134 0.07 -3.79 2.15
N ILE A 135 0.54 -3.65 3.39
CA ILE A 135 1.68 -4.42 3.90
C ILE A 135 1.11 -5.65 4.60
N ASP A 136 1.50 -6.83 4.11
CA ASP A 136 0.98 -8.12 4.58
C ASP A 136 1.90 -8.75 5.62
N GLU A 137 3.21 -8.56 5.47
CA GLU A 137 4.25 -9.10 6.34
C GLU A 137 5.48 -8.18 6.33
N VAL A 138 6.15 -8.01 7.48
CA VAL A 138 7.44 -7.29 7.59
C VAL A 138 8.44 -8.18 8.33
N ILE A 139 9.67 -8.26 7.82
CA ILE A 139 10.75 -9.03 8.41
C ILE A 139 12.03 -8.22 8.39
N VAL A 140 12.80 -8.36 9.46
CA VAL A 140 14.16 -7.84 9.57
C VAL A 140 15.06 -9.00 9.95
N ASP A 141 16.04 -9.30 9.11
CA ASP A 141 16.97 -10.41 9.30
C ASP A 141 18.20 -10.24 8.37
N VAL A 142 19.15 -11.16 8.43
CA VAL A 142 20.29 -11.21 7.53
C VAL A 142 19.86 -11.49 6.07
N PRO A 143 20.63 -11.06 5.07
CA PRO A 143 20.15 -10.99 3.68
C PRO A 143 19.76 -12.35 3.10
N LYS A 144 20.47 -13.42 3.51
CA LYS A 144 20.18 -14.80 3.08
C LYS A 144 18.80 -15.27 3.51
N GLU A 145 18.42 -15.00 4.76
CA GLU A 145 17.13 -15.45 5.30
C GLU A 145 15.98 -14.65 4.69
N VAL A 146 16.14 -13.34 4.57
CA VAL A 146 15.16 -12.47 3.92
C VAL A 146 14.95 -12.86 2.46
N PHE A 147 16.03 -13.07 1.70
CA PHE A 147 15.93 -13.51 0.29
C PHE A 147 15.29 -14.88 0.18
N ARG A 148 15.69 -15.85 1.00
CA ARG A 148 15.11 -17.20 0.99
C ARG A 148 13.60 -17.18 1.17
N ARG A 149 13.10 -16.30 2.04
CA ARG A 149 11.67 -16.15 2.32
C ARG A 149 10.90 -15.51 1.17
N PHE A 150 11.42 -14.43 0.59
CA PHE A 150 10.69 -13.61 -0.39
C PHE A 150 11.12 -13.81 -1.85
N ARG A 151 12.08 -14.69 -2.16
CA ARG A 151 12.57 -14.95 -3.54
C ARG A 151 11.48 -15.32 -4.56
N ARG A 152 10.35 -15.84 -4.09
CA ARG A 152 9.21 -16.20 -4.96
C ARG A 152 8.28 -15.02 -5.28
N LEU A 153 8.36 -13.96 -4.46
CA LEU A 153 7.47 -12.80 -4.49
C LEU A 153 8.18 -11.54 -5.01
N GLY A 154 9.51 -11.49 -4.98
CA GLY A 154 10.27 -10.30 -5.37
C GLY A 154 10.72 -10.29 -6.84
N ILE A 155 10.87 -9.08 -7.37
CA ILE A 155 11.62 -8.79 -8.60
C ILE A 155 13.14 -8.70 -8.36
N TYR A 156 13.54 -8.65 -7.09
CA TYR A 156 14.93 -8.51 -6.68
C TYR A 156 15.68 -9.83 -6.87
N SER A 157 16.79 -9.75 -7.61
CA SER A 157 17.84 -10.76 -7.64
C SER A 157 18.61 -10.80 -6.32
N TRP A 158 19.34 -11.90 -6.10
CA TRP A 158 20.25 -12.02 -4.96
C TRP A 158 21.25 -10.85 -4.88
N ASN A 159 21.78 -10.42 -6.03
CA ASN A 159 22.76 -9.34 -6.08
C ASN A 159 22.17 -8.01 -5.58
N GLU A 160 20.91 -7.72 -5.87
CA GLU A 160 20.24 -6.49 -5.42
C GLU A 160 19.92 -6.54 -3.92
N VAL A 161 19.58 -7.72 -3.41
CA VAL A 161 19.42 -7.93 -1.96
C VAL A 161 20.76 -7.79 -1.23
N PHE A 162 21.83 -8.38 -1.77
CA PHE A 162 23.16 -8.26 -1.18
C PHE A 162 23.69 -6.83 -1.20
N LYS A 163 23.43 -6.09 -2.29
CA LYS A 163 23.69 -4.65 -2.38
C LYS A 163 22.92 -3.85 -1.31
N THR A 164 21.66 -4.22 -1.03
CA THR A 164 20.85 -3.58 0.02
C THR A 164 21.47 -3.73 1.42
N ALA A 165 22.20 -4.83 1.63
CA ALA A 165 22.97 -5.11 2.84
C ALA A 165 24.37 -4.47 2.84
N ASP A 166 24.65 -3.55 1.91
CA ASP A 166 25.97 -2.96 1.69
C ASP A 166 27.07 -4.00 1.43
N TYR A 167 26.71 -5.11 0.76
CA TYR A 167 27.59 -6.26 0.48
C TYR A 167 28.17 -6.93 1.74
N GLU A 168 27.47 -6.84 2.87
CA GLU A 168 27.85 -7.49 4.14
C GLU A 168 26.74 -8.46 4.58
N LEU A 169 27.09 -9.74 4.78
CA LEU A 169 26.12 -10.79 5.08
C LEU A 169 25.61 -10.77 6.52
N SER A 170 26.33 -10.09 7.42
CA SER A 170 25.91 -9.88 8.81
C SER A 170 24.99 -8.68 8.99
N ASN A 171 24.89 -7.79 7.99
CA ASN A 171 24.01 -6.63 8.05
C ASN A 171 22.55 -7.05 7.94
N GLU A 172 21.75 -6.68 8.93
CA GLU A 172 20.31 -6.82 8.85
C GLU A 172 19.73 -5.92 7.75
N ILE A 173 18.82 -6.50 6.97
CA ILE A 173 17.99 -5.77 6.02
C ILE A 173 16.52 -6.01 6.37
N MET A 174 15.66 -5.13 5.88
CA MET A 174 14.22 -5.32 5.99
C MET A 174 13.65 -5.69 4.63
N ALA A 175 12.74 -6.66 4.61
CA ALA A 175 11.82 -6.80 3.51
C ALA A 175 10.39 -6.89 4.02
N PHE A 176 9.47 -6.46 3.16
CA PHE A 176 8.05 -6.62 3.44
C PHE A 176 7.30 -7.07 2.20
N GLN A 177 6.33 -7.96 2.44
CA GLN A 177 5.35 -8.35 1.44
C GLN A 177 4.26 -7.29 1.36
N PHE A 178 3.85 -6.97 0.14
CA PHE A 178 2.73 -6.09 -0.10
C PHE A 178 1.80 -6.65 -1.19
N SER A 179 0.54 -6.26 -1.13
CA SER A 179 -0.50 -6.76 -2.03
C SER A 179 -1.52 -5.70 -2.42
N LYS A 180 -2.36 -6.05 -3.41
CA LYS A 180 -3.51 -5.27 -3.88
C LYS A 180 -3.13 -3.83 -4.23
N THR A 181 -2.03 -3.69 -4.95
CA THR A 181 -1.56 -2.39 -5.42
C THR A 181 -2.58 -1.74 -6.34
N GLU A 182 -2.90 -0.49 -6.06
CA GLU A 182 -3.76 0.37 -6.87
C GLU A 182 -2.96 1.61 -7.29
N LEU A 183 -2.89 1.85 -8.60
CA LEU A 183 -2.20 3.00 -9.19
C LEU A 183 -3.03 4.28 -9.01
N SER A 184 -2.35 5.36 -8.65
CA SER A 184 -2.94 6.69 -8.58
C SER A 184 -3.30 7.17 -9.99
N ARG A 185 -4.58 7.51 -10.20
CA ARG A 185 -5.04 8.11 -11.46
C ARG A 185 -4.59 9.56 -11.61
N ASN A 186 -4.34 10.22 -10.48
CA ASN A 186 -3.92 11.60 -10.37
C ASN A 186 -2.71 11.66 -9.42
N PRO A 187 -1.48 11.40 -9.88
CA PRO A 187 -0.31 11.36 -9.00
C PRO A 187 -0.21 12.60 -8.11
N VAL A 188 -0.04 12.40 -6.79
CA VAL A 188 -0.03 13.51 -5.83
C VAL A 188 1.35 14.16 -5.84
N ALA A 189 1.45 15.35 -6.42
CA ALA A 189 2.69 16.10 -6.53
C ALA A 189 3.30 16.46 -5.17
N TRP A 190 4.61 16.68 -5.15
CA TRP A 190 5.39 17.01 -3.97
C TRP A 190 4.77 18.11 -3.10
N ASP A 191 4.38 19.23 -3.69
CA ASP A 191 3.85 20.37 -2.92
C ASP A 191 2.56 20.01 -2.18
N ARG A 192 1.64 19.30 -2.86
CA ARG A 192 0.40 18.81 -2.26
C ARG A 192 0.65 17.78 -1.16
N LEU A 193 1.62 16.89 -1.36
CA LEU A 193 2.06 15.97 -0.31
C LEU A 193 2.57 16.76 0.92
N GLN A 194 3.44 17.74 0.73
CA GLN A 194 3.99 18.53 1.84
C GLN A 194 2.93 19.36 2.57
N GLU A 195 1.96 19.94 1.83
CA GLU A 195 0.81 20.63 2.41
C GLU A 195 -0.03 19.69 3.29
N THR A 196 -0.32 18.48 2.78
CA THR A 196 -1.12 17.49 3.50
C THR A 196 -0.40 16.98 4.75
N LEU A 197 0.92 16.79 4.68
CA LEU A 197 1.74 16.45 5.84
C LEU A 197 1.77 17.58 6.88
N LEU A 198 1.92 18.84 6.44
CA LEU A 198 1.88 19.97 7.35
C LEU A 198 0.52 20.08 8.06
N LYS A 199 -0.58 19.85 7.33
CA LYS A 199 -1.96 19.88 7.85
C LYS A 199 -2.23 18.80 8.91
N HIS A 200 -1.84 17.55 8.65
CA HIS A 200 -2.22 16.41 9.51
C HIS A 200 -1.13 15.98 10.49
N VAL A 201 0.14 16.21 10.17
CA VAL A 201 1.30 15.80 10.98
C VAL A 201 1.94 17.01 11.68
N GLY A 202 1.63 18.23 11.25
CA GLY A 202 2.21 19.46 11.80
C GLY A 202 3.62 19.78 11.30
N LYS A 203 4.16 18.99 10.36
CA LYS A 203 5.49 19.21 9.78
C LYS A 203 5.65 18.63 8.38
N LYS A 204 6.53 19.25 7.60
CA LYS A 204 7.03 18.73 6.32
C LYS A 204 7.99 17.56 6.53
N ASN A 205 8.17 16.72 5.51
CA ASN A 205 9.10 15.58 5.57
C ASN A 205 9.70 15.30 4.18
N GLN A 206 11.01 15.03 4.12
CA GLN A 206 11.73 14.77 2.88
C GLN A 206 11.47 13.36 2.29
N ILE A 207 10.79 12.48 3.03
CA ILE A 207 10.44 11.12 2.62
C ILE A 207 11.69 10.33 2.15
N ILE A 208 12.81 10.49 2.86
CA ILE A 208 14.06 9.75 2.57
C ILE A 208 14.03 8.30 3.08
N SER A 209 13.06 7.97 3.93
CA SER A 209 12.82 6.64 4.48
C SER A 209 11.33 6.49 4.78
N PRO A 210 10.83 5.28 5.13
CA PRO A 210 9.43 5.12 5.52
C PRO A 210 9.01 6.08 6.62
N VAL A 211 7.82 6.68 6.45
CA VAL A 211 7.23 7.63 7.40
C VAL A 211 5.87 7.12 7.81
N GLU A 212 5.66 6.93 9.12
CA GLU A 212 4.32 6.69 9.65
C GLU A 212 3.50 7.98 9.60
N ILE A 213 2.27 7.86 9.15
CA ILE A 213 1.32 8.96 9.03
C ILE A 213 -0.03 8.59 9.66
N PRO A 214 -0.79 9.57 10.17
CA PRO A 214 -2.15 9.32 10.65
C PRO A 214 -3.08 8.78 9.55
N GLU A 215 -4.14 8.06 9.92
CA GLU A 215 -5.09 7.47 8.96
C GLU A 215 -5.78 8.56 8.12
N GLU A 216 -6.13 9.69 8.74
CA GLU A 216 -6.71 10.86 8.08
C GLU A 216 -5.79 11.45 7.01
N CYS A 217 -4.48 11.48 7.27
CA CYS A 217 -3.47 11.91 6.31
C CYS A 217 -3.41 10.95 5.13
N PHE A 218 -3.39 9.64 5.40
CA PHE A 218 -3.41 8.60 4.38
C PHE A 218 -4.65 8.70 3.50
N LEU A 219 -5.84 8.84 4.10
CA LEU A 219 -7.11 8.90 3.39
C LEU A 219 -7.22 10.14 2.50
N GLU A 220 -6.71 11.29 2.96
CA GLU A 220 -6.68 12.52 2.14
C GLU A 220 -5.75 12.36 0.94
N LEU A 221 -4.52 11.88 1.15
CA LEU A 221 -3.57 11.61 0.07
C LEU A 221 -4.08 10.55 -0.91
N TYR A 222 -4.72 9.49 -0.41
CA TYR A 222 -5.37 8.47 -1.24
C TYR A 222 -6.47 9.07 -2.11
N ARG A 223 -7.35 9.91 -1.54
CA ARG A 223 -8.42 10.56 -2.30
C ARG A 223 -7.86 11.49 -3.37
N LEU A 224 -6.86 12.31 -3.06
CA LEU A 224 -6.17 13.15 -4.03
C LEU A 224 -5.59 12.29 -5.17
N GLY A 225 -4.93 11.18 -4.82
CA GLY A 225 -4.34 10.24 -5.77
C GLY A 225 -5.36 9.58 -6.72
N MET A 226 -6.56 9.30 -6.23
CA MET A 226 -7.57 8.55 -7.00
C MET A 226 -8.56 9.45 -7.74
N TYR A 227 -8.89 10.62 -7.20
CA TYR A 227 -9.99 11.47 -7.65
C TYR A 227 -9.57 12.88 -8.06
N GLY A 228 -8.34 13.30 -7.78
CA GLY A 228 -7.91 14.69 -7.96
C GLY A 228 -8.33 15.58 -6.79
N ALA A 229 -8.05 16.87 -6.93
CA ALA A 229 -8.42 17.92 -5.97
C ALA A 229 -9.86 18.39 -6.18
#